data_AF-A0A380FC78-F1
#
_entry.id   AF-A0A380FC78-F1
#
_cell.length_a   1.000
_cell.length_b   1.000
_cell.length_c   1.000
_cell.angle_alpha   90.00
_cell.angle_beta   90.00
_cell.angle_gamma   90.00
#
_symmetry.space_group_name_H-M   'P 1'
#
loop_
_entity.id
_entity.type
_entity.pdbx_description
1 polymer ?
#
loop_
_entity_poly.entity_id
_entity_poly.type
_entity_poly.pdbx_seq_one_letter_code
_entity_poly.pdbx_strand_id
1 'polypeptide(L)'
;MKFDLIIKNGLVILENGEQNVEVGVKDGKIAAIGHDLGEATKSIDAENQIVSPGMVDAHVHITEPGGGYRDGWEGYETGTKAAAKGGGNFIYRKCR
;
A
#
# COMPACT_ATOMS: atom_id res chain seq x y z
N MET A 1 -10.64 13.83 -17.07
CA MET A 1 -11.11 13.14 -15.85
C MET A 1 -10.23 13.61 -14.71
N LYS A 2 -10.78 13.98 -13.53
CA LYS A 2 -9.96 14.46 -12.40
C LYS A 2 -9.70 13.31 -11.42
N PHE A 3 -8.44 12.94 -11.26
CA PHE A 3 -8.02 11.89 -10.32
C PHE A 3 -7.93 12.44 -8.89
N ASP A 4 -8.02 11.55 -7.90
CA ASP A 4 -7.82 11.93 -6.50
C ASP A 4 -6.33 11.94 -6.17
N LEU A 5 -5.58 10.97 -6.71
CA LEU A 5 -4.13 10.85 -6.60
C LEU A 5 -3.54 10.43 -7.95
N ILE A 6 -2.43 11.04 -8.37
CA ILE A 6 -1.54 10.50 -9.40
C ILE A 6 -0.15 10.27 -8.79
N ILE A 7 0.44 9.11 -9.06
CA ILE A 7 1.85 8.81 -8.81
C ILE A 7 2.60 8.98 -10.13
N LYS A 8 3.62 9.84 -10.16
CA LYS A 8 4.37 10.24 -11.37
C LYS A 8 5.82 9.78 -11.31
N ASN A 9 6.46 9.68 -12.47
CA ASN A 9 7.90 9.43 -12.64
C ASN A 9 8.44 8.15 -11.96
N GLY A 10 7.58 7.22 -11.59
CA GLY A 10 7.95 5.99 -10.91
C GLY A 10 8.15 4.82 -11.86
N LEU A 11 9.02 3.88 -11.47
CA LEU A 11 9.11 2.58 -12.11
C LEU A 11 8.01 1.67 -11.56
N VAL A 12 6.92 1.50 -12.29
CA VAL A 12 5.73 0.77 -11.86
C VAL A 12 5.87 -0.70 -12.19
N ILE A 13 5.68 -1.57 -11.17
CA ILE A 13 5.70 -3.02 -11.33
C ILE A 13 4.30 -3.49 -11.76
N LEU A 14 4.19 -3.96 -13.00
CA LEU A 14 2.98 -4.53 -13.57
C LEU A 14 3.12 -6.04 -13.78
N GLU A 15 2.03 -6.71 -14.14
CA GLU A 15 2.00 -8.16 -14.38
C GLU A 15 2.98 -8.59 -15.50
N ASN A 16 3.21 -7.73 -16.48
CA ASN A 16 4.07 -7.97 -17.63
C ASN A 16 5.50 -7.43 -17.46
N GLY A 17 5.84 -6.93 -16.27
CA GLY A 17 7.15 -6.35 -15.97
C GLY A 17 7.07 -4.90 -15.52
N GLU A 18 8.25 -4.31 -15.36
CA GLU A 18 8.42 -2.94 -14.88
C GLU A 18 8.37 -1.92 -16.03
N GLN A 19 7.63 -0.84 -15.83
CA GLN A 19 7.48 0.23 -16.83
C GLN A 19 7.49 1.60 -16.15
N ASN A 20 8.13 2.59 -16.78
CA ASN A 20 8.07 3.98 -16.33
C ASN A 20 6.74 4.60 -16.78
N VAL A 21 5.72 4.57 -15.92
CA VAL A 21 4.37 5.07 -16.20
C VAL A 21 3.78 5.74 -14.98
N GLU A 22 2.72 6.53 -15.17
CA GLU A 22 1.95 7.13 -14.08
C GLU A 22 0.80 6.20 -13.67
N VAL A 23 0.43 6.26 -12.38
CA VAL A 23 -0.74 5.55 -11.82
C VAL A 23 -1.75 6.56 -11.31
N GLY A 24 -2.93 6.57 -11.91
CA GLY A 24 -4.07 7.41 -11.52
C GLY A 24 -5.04 6.64 -10.62
N VAL A 25 -5.35 7.22 -9.46
CA VAL A 25 -6.27 6.66 -8.47
C VAL A 25 -7.53 7.52 -8.37
N LYS A 26 -8.69 6.86 -8.38
CA LYS A 26 -10.00 7.48 -8.18
C LYS A 26 -10.85 6.60 -7.26
N ASP A 27 -11.48 7.20 -6.25
CA ASP A 27 -12.38 6.53 -5.30
C ASP A 27 -11.75 5.27 -4.66
N GLY A 28 -10.46 5.37 -4.31
CA GLY A 28 -9.70 4.29 -3.69
C GLY A 28 -9.31 3.13 -4.63
N LYS A 29 -9.51 3.28 -5.95
CA LYS A 29 -9.18 2.28 -6.98
C LYS A 29 -8.20 2.83 -8.00
N ILE A 30 -7.39 1.95 -8.57
CA ILE A 30 -6.59 2.28 -9.77
C ILE A 30 -7.57 2.51 -10.92
N ALA A 31 -7.62 3.74 -11.42
CA ALA A 31 -8.54 4.18 -12.46
C ALA A 31 -7.87 4.30 -13.83
N ALA A 32 -6.56 4.53 -13.86
CA ALA A 32 -5.77 4.56 -15.08
C ALA A 32 -4.29 4.24 -14.80
N ILE A 33 -3.61 3.65 -15.79
CA ILE A 33 -2.16 3.48 -15.83
C ILE A 33 -1.72 3.91 -17.22
N GLY A 34 -0.76 4.82 -17.32
CA GLY A 34 -0.32 5.37 -18.60
C GLY A 34 0.59 6.59 -18.44
N HIS A 35 0.80 7.32 -19.53
CA HIS A 35 1.58 8.56 -19.52
C HIS A 35 0.65 9.77 -19.56
N ASP A 36 1.11 10.90 -19.01
CA ASP A 36 0.44 12.19 -19.09
C ASP A 36 -1.04 12.14 -18.64
N LEU A 37 -1.30 11.52 -17.48
CA LEU A 37 -2.67 11.35 -16.95
C LEU A 37 -3.34 12.68 -16.56
N GLY A 38 -2.60 13.79 -16.58
CA GLY A 38 -3.11 15.15 -16.38
C GLY A 38 -3.12 15.57 -14.91
N GLU A 39 -4.26 16.11 -14.48
CA GLU A 39 -4.42 16.72 -13.15
C GLU A 39 -5.09 15.78 -12.13
N ALA A 40 -4.62 15.88 -10.89
CA ALA A 40 -5.20 15.23 -9.73
C ALA A 40 -5.32 16.19 -8.56
N THR A 41 -6.17 15.85 -7.59
CA THR A 41 -6.24 16.57 -6.31
C THR A 41 -4.91 16.49 -5.55
N LYS A 42 -4.20 15.37 -5.66
CA LYS A 42 -2.87 15.15 -5.09
C LYS A 42 -1.95 14.50 -6.12
N SER A 43 -0.69 14.92 -6.15
CA SER A 43 0.36 14.25 -6.92
C SER A 43 1.50 13.81 -6.00
N ILE A 44 2.04 12.62 -6.27
CA ILE A 44 3.26 12.11 -5.65
C ILE A 44 4.29 11.96 -6.76
N ASP A 45 5.48 12.53 -6.56
CA ASP A 45 6.62 12.32 -7.44
C ASP A 45 7.44 11.14 -6.91
N ALA A 46 7.55 10.09 -7.72
CA ALA A 46 8.24 8.85 -7.42
C ALA A 46 9.51 8.70 -8.27
N GLU A 47 10.11 9.82 -8.72
CA GLU A 47 11.38 9.79 -9.45
C GLU A 47 12.45 8.97 -8.71
N ASN A 48 13.11 8.06 -9.44
CA ASN A 48 14.09 7.11 -8.91
C ASN A 48 13.53 6.16 -7.83
N GLN A 49 12.22 6.00 -7.74
CA GLN A 49 11.54 5.07 -6.86
C GLN A 49 10.77 4.00 -7.63
N ILE A 50 10.52 2.88 -6.96
CA ILE A 50 9.70 1.78 -7.47
C ILE A 50 8.29 1.93 -6.91
N VAL A 51 7.30 1.80 -7.78
CA VAL A 51 5.88 1.76 -7.42
C VAL A 51 5.41 0.31 -7.56
N SER A 52 5.31 -0.39 -6.43
CA SER A 52 4.88 -1.79 -6.39
C SER A 52 3.48 -1.94 -5.79
N PRO A 53 2.79 -3.07 -6.06
CA PRO A 53 1.63 -3.46 -5.28
C PRO A 53 1.97 -3.56 -3.79
N GLY A 54 1.01 -3.20 -2.94
CA GLY A 54 1.14 -3.34 -1.49
C GLY A 54 1.38 -4.80 -1.09
N MET A 55 2.27 -5.02 -0.12
CA MET A 55 2.52 -6.37 0.36
C MET A 55 1.29 -6.91 1.12
N VAL A 56 1.00 -8.19 0.89
CA VAL A 56 -0.03 -8.96 1.58
C VAL A 56 0.67 -9.96 2.50
N ASP A 57 0.62 -9.72 3.81
CA ASP A 57 1.20 -10.63 4.80
C ASP A 57 0.13 -11.62 5.29
N ALA A 58 0.22 -12.87 4.83
CA ALA A 58 -0.74 -13.91 5.15
C ALA A 58 -0.56 -14.54 6.54
N HIS A 59 0.52 -14.20 7.26
CA HIS A 59 0.85 -14.86 8.52
C HIS A 59 1.40 -13.86 9.54
N VAL A 60 0.49 -13.10 10.13
CA VAL A 60 0.80 -12.28 11.31
C VAL A 60 0.21 -12.86 12.58
N HIS A 61 0.90 -12.64 13.70
CA HIS A 61 0.44 -12.97 15.03
C HIS A 61 0.14 -11.69 15.81
N ILE A 62 -1.08 -11.18 15.63
CA ILE A 62 -1.58 -10.04 16.40
C ILE A 62 -2.27 -10.57 17.67
N THR A 63 -2.01 -9.92 18.80
CA THR A 63 -2.62 -10.24 20.08
C THR A 63 -3.35 -9.02 20.60
N GLU A 64 -4.69 -9.07 20.60
CA GLU A 64 -5.46 -8.03 21.27
C GLU A 64 -5.35 -8.19 22.80
N PRO A 65 -5.29 -7.07 23.55
CA PRO A 65 -5.29 -7.12 25.01
C PRO A 65 -6.56 -7.83 25.53
N GLY A 66 -6.40 -8.85 26.40
CA GLY A 66 -7.55 -9.68 26.79
C GLY A 66 -7.40 -10.56 28.02
N GLY A 67 -6.34 -10.40 28.82
CA GLY A 67 -6.13 -11.04 30.12
C GLY A 67 -5.13 -12.21 30.12
N GLY A 68 -4.29 -12.36 29.10
CA GLY A 68 -3.33 -13.45 28.96
C GLY A 68 -1.87 -13.02 29.06
N TYR A 69 -0.94 -13.99 29.08
CA TYR A 69 0.50 -13.71 29.17
C TYR A 69 1.05 -12.88 27.98
N ARG A 70 0.31 -12.82 26.87
CA ARG A 70 0.67 -12.13 25.63
C ARG A 70 0.05 -10.73 25.51
N ASP A 71 -0.62 -10.22 26.53
CA ASP A 71 -1.27 -8.90 26.46
C ASP A 71 -0.29 -7.74 26.19
N GLY A 72 1.00 -7.92 26.51
CA GLY A 72 2.06 -6.96 26.18
C GLY A 72 2.64 -7.13 24.77
N TRP A 73 2.14 -8.07 23.96
CA TRP A 73 2.57 -8.27 22.58
C TRP A 73 1.83 -7.31 21.63
N GLU A 74 2.22 -7.35 20.36
CA GLU A 74 1.70 -6.46 19.34
C GLU A 74 0.18 -6.63 19.09
N GLY A 75 -0.57 -5.55 19.27
CA GLY A 75 -2.01 -5.47 18.97
C GLY A 75 -2.30 -4.99 17.54
N TYR A 76 -3.58 -4.90 17.16
CA TYR A 76 -3.98 -4.47 15.80
C TYR A 76 -3.46 -3.08 15.47
N GLU A 77 -3.54 -2.14 16.40
CA GLU A 77 -3.09 -0.76 16.15
C GLU A 77 -1.58 -0.71 15.88
N THR A 78 -0.77 -1.33 16.73
CA THR A 78 0.68 -1.29 16.58
C THR A 78 1.14 -2.14 15.39
N GLY A 79 0.55 -3.32 15.20
CA GLY A 79 0.89 -4.24 14.10
C GLY A 79 0.52 -3.71 12.72
N THR A 80 -0.66 -3.11 12.56
CA THR A 80 -1.05 -2.51 11.27
C THR A 80 -0.21 -1.27 10.96
N LYS A 81 0.14 -0.44 11.96
CA LYS A 81 1.05 0.69 11.78
C LYS A 81 2.47 0.23 11.40
N ALA A 82 2.96 -0.85 12.01
CA ALA A 82 4.25 -1.44 11.66
C ALA A 82 4.24 -1.96 10.22
N ALA A 83 3.18 -2.69 9.82
CA ALA A 83 3.00 -3.17 8.46
C ALA A 83 2.98 -2.02 7.45
N ALA A 84 2.20 -0.97 7.69
CA ALA A 84 2.11 0.20 6.80
C ALA A 84 3.47 0.90 6.63
N LYS A 85 4.29 1.00 7.68
CA LYS A 85 5.66 1.55 7.59
C LYS A 85 6.61 0.67 6.78
N GLY A 86 6.38 -0.65 6.76
CA GLY A 86 7.16 -1.62 5.98
C GLY A 86 6.67 -1.82 4.54
N GLY A 87 5.63 -1.12 4.10
CA GLY A 87 5.03 -1.31 2.77
C GLY A 87 3.98 -2.43 2.70
N GLY A 88 3.57 -2.97 3.85
CA GLY A 88 2.43 -3.89 3.98
C GLY A 88 1.11 -3.14 4.05
N ASN A 89 0.18 -3.50 3.16
CA ASN A 89 -1.13 -2.86 3.07
C ASN A 89 -2.28 -3.76 3.54
N PHE A 90 -2.04 -5.08 3.60
CA PHE A 90 -3.00 -6.05 4.12
C PHE A 90 -2.30 -7.11 4.95
N ILE A 91 -2.90 -7.46 6.09
CA ILE A 91 -2.39 -8.51 6.97
C ILE A 91 -3.51 -9.48 7.34
N TYR A 92 -3.20 -10.78 7.34
CA TYR A 92 -4.11 -11.83 7.77
C TYR A 92 -3.66 -12.38 9.12
N ARG A 93 -4.50 -12.20 10.15
CA ARG A 93 -4.22 -12.71 11.48
C ARG A 93 -4.45 -14.22 11.54
N LYS A 94 -3.41 -14.96 11.91
CA LYS A 94 -3.54 -16.38 12.23
C LYS A 94 -4.11 -16.55 13.64
N CYS A 95 -5.37 -16.96 13.76
CA CYS A 95 -5.93 -17.43 15.02
C CYS A 95 -5.24 -18.75 15.41
N ARG A 96 -4.51 -18.74 16.53
CA ARG A 96 -4.13 -19.94 17.28
C ARG A 96 -4.73 -19.83 18.67
#